data_AF-A0A1H6F7A7-F1
#
_entry.id   AF-A0A1H6F7A7-F1
#
_cell.length_a   1.000
_cell.length_b   1.000
_cell.length_c   1.000
_cell.angle_alpha   90.00
_cell.angle_beta   90.00
_cell.angle_gamma   90.00
#
_symmetry.space_group_name_H-M   'P 1'
#
loop_
_entity.id
_entity.type
_entity.pdbx_description
1 polymer ?
#
loop_
_entity_poly.entity_id
_entity_poly.type
_entity_poly.pdbx_seq_one_letter_code
_entity_poly.pdbx_strand_id
1 'polypeptide(L)'
;MARVLGIFNLKICTDTAQIIFMDGTLERLQTLLQLSDEFEQTMSGNLVGTIAPGIINIAGVLLLHTGFGMGLYYLSSAGQLGYTLYPLAKHQDKALVEEKHKE
;
A
#
# COMPACT_ATOMS: atom_id res chain seq x y z
N MET A 1 -35.32 -25.36 10.90
CA MET A 1 -35.43 -23.91 10.62
C MET A 1 -34.22 -23.07 11.03
N ALA A 2 -33.44 -23.43 12.06
CA ALA A 2 -32.28 -22.62 12.51
C ALA A 2 -31.11 -22.47 11.50
N ARG A 3 -30.85 -23.47 10.64
CA ARG A 3 -29.74 -23.40 9.65
C ARG A 3 -29.99 -22.40 8.52
N VAL A 4 -31.25 -22.17 8.16
CA VAL A 4 -31.61 -21.21 7.10
C VAL A 4 -31.49 -19.77 7.62
N LEU A 5 -31.85 -19.53 8.88
CA LEU A 5 -31.69 -18.22 9.54
C LEU A 5 -30.21 -17.82 9.67
N GLY A 6 -29.30 -18.78 9.89
CA GLY A 6 -27.86 -18.52 9.93
C GLY A 6 -27.27 -18.04 8.60
N ILE A 7 -27.77 -18.54 7.46
CA ILE A 7 -27.28 -18.18 6.12
C ILE A 7 -27.75 -16.77 5.73
N PHE A 8 -28.98 -16.39 6.08
CA PHE A 8 -29.50 -15.04 5.82
C PHE A 8 -28.72 -13.95 6.59
N ASN A 9 -28.32 -14.23 7.83
CA ASN A 9 -27.51 -13.30 8.63
C ASN A 9 -26.09 -13.15 8.06
N LEU A 10 -25.49 -14.22 7.56
CA LEU A 10 -24.18 -14.15 6.90
C LEU A 10 -24.23 -13.28 5.63
N LYS A 11 -25.31 -13.38 4.84
CA LYS A 11 -25.48 -12.59 3.61
C LYS A 11 -25.58 -11.09 3.89
N ILE A 12 -26.31 -10.68 4.92
CA ILE A 12 -26.39 -9.28 5.37
C ILE A 12 -25.02 -8.77 5.84
N CYS A 13 -24.26 -9.62 6.53
CA CYS A 13 -22.92 -9.27 7.01
C CYS A 13 -21.94 -9.11 5.84
N THR A 14 -21.99 -9.99 4.84
CA THR A 14 -21.16 -9.92 3.62
C THR A 14 -21.54 -8.71 2.75
N ASP A 15 -22.82 -8.39 2.59
CA ASP A 15 -23.28 -7.24 1.80
C ASP A 15 -22.86 -5.88 2.41
N THR A 16 -22.51 -5.84 3.70
CA THR A 16 -22.01 -4.64 4.40
C THR A 16 -20.50 -4.68 4.66
N ALA A 17 -19.84 -5.84 4.50
CA ALA A 17 -18.43 -6.00 4.80
C ALA A 17 -17.56 -5.35 3.72
N GLN A 18 -16.61 -4.50 4.14
CA GLN A 18 -15.60 -3.93 3.25
C GLN A 18 -14.47 -4.91 2.94
N ILE A 19 -14.24 -5.89 3.84
CA ILE A 19 -13.20 -6.91 3.74
C ILE A 19 -13.81 -8.23 4.21
N ILE A 20 -13.63 -9.29 3.43
CA ILE A 20 -14.17 -10.63 3.70
C ILE A 20 -13.00 -11.62 3.79
N PHE A 21 -12.84 -12.26 4.95
CA PHE A 21 -11.85 -13.32 5.15
C PHE A 21 -12.40 -14.65 4.61
N MET A 22 -11.75 -15.18 3.57
CA MET A 22 -12.18 -16.37 2.84
C MET A 22 -11.79 -17.70 3.51
N ASP A 23 -10.88 -17.65 4.48
CA ASP A 23 -10.43 -18.82 5.25
C ASP A 23 -11.38 -19.18 6.40
N GLY A 24 -12.40 -18.37 6.65
CA GLY A 24 -13.37 -18.58 7.73
C GLY A 24 -12.78 -18.37 9.13
N THR A 25 -11.57 -17.79 9.22
CA THR A 25 -10.88 -17.52 10.48
C THR A 25 -10.55 -16.03 10.61
N LEU A 26 -10.09 -15.62 11.80
CA LEU A 26 -9.55 -14.27 12.03
C LEU A 26 -8.01 -14.25 12.00
N GLU A 27 -7.34 -15.35 11.66
CA GLU A 27 -5.88 -15.44 11.73
C GLU A 27 -5.19 -14.40 10.82
N ARG A 28 -5.83 -14.04 9.69
CA ARG A 28 -5.30 -13.05 8.75
C ARG A 28 -5.59 -11.60 9.14
N LEU A 29 -6.45 -11.34 10.12
CA LEU A 29 -6.80 -9.98 10.53
C LEU A 29 -5.57 -9.23 11.04
N GLN A 30 -4.73 -9.87 11.85
CA GLN A 30 -3.52 -9.25 12.37
C GLN A 30 -2.53 -8.88 11.24
N THR A 31 -2.31 -9.78 10.29
CA THR A 31 -1.46 -9.51 9.13
C THR A 31 -2.02 -8.38 8.27
N LEU A 32 -3.35 -8.34 8.07
CA LEU A 32 -4.01 -7.30 7.29
C LEU A 32 -3.86 -5.91 7.93
N LEU A 33 -4.02 -5.81 9.25
CA LEU A 33 -3.80 -4.54 9.97
C LEU A 33 -2.34 -4.08 9.87
N GLN A 34 -1.37 -4.99 10.05
CA GLN A 34 0.05 -4.68 9.88
C GLN A 34 0.38 -4.20 8.46
N LEU A 35 -0.22 -4.83 7.45
CA LEU A 35 -0.02 -4.44 6.06
C LEU A 35 -0.64 -3.07 5.78
N SER A 36 -1.78 -2.76 6.41
CA SER A 36 -2.41 -1.44 6.34
C SER A 36 -1.52 -0.35 6.95
N ASP A 37 -0.91 -0.61 8.11
CA ASP A 37 0.01 0.34 8.76
C ASP A 37 1.26 0.61 7.90
N GLU A 38 1.82 -0.44 7.28
CA GLU A 38 2.97 -0.32 6.38
C GLU A 38 2.60 0.39 5.07
N PHE A 39 1.38 0.16 4.57
CA PHE A 39 0.84 0.87 3.42
C PHE A 39 0.64 2.36 3.72
N GLU A 40 0.07 2.71 4.87
CA GLU A 40 -0.18 4.10 5.25
C GLU A 40 1.13 4.90 5.40
N GLN A 41 2.15 4.31 6.02
CA GLN A 41 3.49 4.90 6.09
C GLN A 41 4.08 5.13 4.69
N THR A 42 3.96 4.14 3.81
CA THR A 42 4.46 4.24 2.43
C THR A 42 3.70 5.30 1.64
N MET A 43 2.38 5.37 1.78
CA MET A 43 1.52 6.35 1.09
C MET A 43 1.80 7.78 1.56
N SER A 44 1.99 7.98 2.87
CA SER A 44 2.40 9.26 3.45
C SER A 44 3.76 9.73 2.89
N GLY A 45 4.74 8.81 2.82
CA GLY A 45 6.03 9.09 2.19
C GLY A 45 5.91 9.47 0.70
N ASN A 46 5.04 8.79 -0.05
CA ASN A 46 4.79 9.13 -1.46
C ASN A 46 4.10 10.48 -1.65
N LEU A 47 3.17 10.84 -0.76
CA LEU A 47 2.51 12.14 -0.80
C LEU A 47 3.53 13.26 -0.59
N VAL A 48 4.39 13.14 0.42
CA VAL A 48 5.48 14.10 0.65
C VAL A 48 6.46 14.10 -0.53
N GLY A 49 6.81 12.91 -1.02
CA GLY A 49 7.72 12.73 -2.15
C GLY A 49 7.23 13.35 -3.45
N THR A 50 5.92 13.43 -3.70
CA THR A 50 5.35 14.08 -4.89
C THR A 50 5.20 15.59 -4.70
N ILE A 51 4.72 16.04 -3.53
CA ILE A 51 4.47 17.45 -3.25
C ILE A 51 5.77 18.25 -3.13
N ALA A 52 6.77 17.73 -2.40
CA ALA A 52 8.01 18.45 -2.13
C ALA A 52 8.77 18.88 -3.40
N PRO A 53 9.09 17.98 -4.36
CA PRO A 53 9.74 18.38 -5.61
C PRO A 53 8.84 19.27 -6.48
N GLY A 54 7.52 19.14 -6.40
CA GLY A 54 6.58 20.04 -7.08
C GLY A 54 6.72 21.49 -6.58
N ILE A 55 6.74 21.69 -5.25
CA ILE A 55 6.96 23.01 -4.63
C ILE A 55 8.33 23.56 -5.00
N ILE A 56 9.38 22.73 -4.94
CA ILE A 56 10.75 23.14 -5.30
C ILE A 56 10.81 23.56 -6.78
N ASN A 57 10.14 22.85 -7.67
CA ASN A 57 10.12 23.16 -9.09
C ASN A 57 9.43 24.51 -9.36
N ILE A 58 8.26 24.74 -8.75
CA ILE A 58 7.54 26.03 -8.85
C ILE A 58 8.42 27.17 -8.29
N ALA A 59 9.03 26.99 -7.11
CA ALA A 59 9.89 27.98 -6.51
C ALA A 59 11.15 28.27 -7.35
N GLY A 60 11.76 27.24 -7.93
CA GLY A 60 12.94 27.37 -8.79
C GLY A 60 12.67 28.15 -10.07
N VAL A 61 11.52 27.92 -10.71
CA VAL A 61 11.12 28.68 -11.91
C VAL A 61 10.85 30.14 -11.56
N LEU A 62 10.18 30.42 -10.43
CA LEU A 62 9.82 31.77 -10.03
C LEU A 62 11.01 32.61 -9.54
N LEU A 63 11.95 32.03 -8.79
CA LEU A 63 13.05 32.77 -8.17
C LEU A 63 14.33 32.79 -9.01
N LEU A 64 14.62 31.71 -9.75
CA LEU A 64 15.88 31.53 -10.48
C LEU A 64 15.69 31.46 -12.00
N HIS A 65 14.45 31.51 -12.50
CA HIS A 65 14.09 31.34 -13.93
C HIS A 65 14.74 30.11 -14.58
N THR A 66 15.09 29.10 -13.79
CA THR A 66 15.79 27.90 -14.27
C THR A 66 14.79 26.76 -14.51
N GLY A 67 14.90 26.13 -15.69
CA GLY A 67 14.02 25.04 -16.13
C GLY A 67 14.50 23.62 -15.75
N PHE A 68 15.58 23.50 -14.96
CA PHE A 68 16.16 22.20 -14.59
C PHE A 68 15.27 21.35 -13.65
N GLY A 69 14.16 21.89 -13.15
CA GLY A 69 13.24 21.19 -12.25
C GLY A 69 12.61 19.93 -12.85
N MET A 70 12.47 19.85 -14.17
CA MET A 70 11.88 18.67 -14.84
C MET A 70 12.73 17.41 -14.69
N GLY A 71 14.06 17.51 -14.80
CA GLY A 71 14.95 16.36 -14.64
C GLY A 71 14.91 15.81 -13.21
N LEU A 72 14.92 16.70 -12.23
CA LEU A 72 14.80 16.34 -10.81
C LEU A 72 13.44 15.71 -10.50
N TYR A 73 12.36 16.23 -11.11
CA TYR A 73 11.02 15.67 -10.97
C TYR A 73 10.97 14.22 -11.46
N TYR A 74 11.42 13.92 -12.69
CA TYR A 74 11.40 12.56 -13.22
C TYR A 74 12.27 11.60 -12.41
N LEU A 75 13.44 12.04 -11.93
CA LEU A 75 14.29 11.22 -11.07
C LEU A 75 13.60 10.91 -9.73
N SER A 76 12.93 11.90 -9.13
CA SER A 76 12.17 11.71 -7.89
C SER A 76 10.98 10.76 -8.07
N SER A 77 10.26 10.85 -9.19
CA SER A 77 9.15 9.95 -9.53
C SER A 77 9.63 8.51 -9.73
N ALA A 78 10.77 8.31 -10.41
CA ALA A 78 11.37 6.97 -10.55
C ALA A 78 11.75 6.38 -9.19
N GLY A 79 12.33 7.18 -8.29
CA GLY A 79 12.63 6.75 -6.92
C GLY A 79 11.39 6.40 -6.11
N GLN A 80 10.30 7.17 -6.24
CA GLN A 80 9.02 6.89 -5.58
C GLN A 80 8.37 5.60 -6.05
N LEU A 81 8.46 5.28 -7.34
CA LEU A 81 8.00 3.98 -7.85
C LEU A 81 8.77 2.82 -7.20
N GLY A 82 10.07 2.97 -6.95
CA GLY A 82 10.83 2.00 -6.16
C GLY A 82 10.33 1.91 -4.72
N TYR A 83 10.07 3.06 -4.10
CA TYR A 83 9.60 3.15 -2.73
C TYR A 83 8.19 2.55 -2.51
N THR A 84 7.26 2.75 -3.45
CA THR A 84 5.91 2.12 -3.40
C THR A 84 5.97 0.61 -3.56
N LEU A 85 6.89 0.10 -4.37
CA LEU A 85 7.02 -1.33 -4.66
C LEU A 85 7.91 -2.06 -3.64
N TYR A 86 8.69 -1.34 -2.83
CA TYR A 86 9.54 -1.91 -1.78
C TYR A 86 8.83 -2.90 -0.84
N PRO A 87 7.65 -2.59 -0.25
CA PRO A 87 6.97 -3.54 0.63
C PRO A 87 6.58 -4.84 -0.09
N LEU A 88 6.23 -4.78 -1.38
CA LEU A 88 5.91 -5.97 -2.16
C LEU A 88 7.12 -6.91 -2.31
N ALA A 89 8.28 -6.35 -2.67
CA ALA A 89 9.52 -7.13 -2.79
C ALA A 89 9.94 -7.75 -1.44
N LYS A 90 9.80 -6.99 -0.34
CA LYS A 90 10.12 -7.44 1.02
C LYS A 90 9.25 -8.61 1.50
N HIS A 91 7.96 -8.63 1.14
CA HIS A 91 7.04 -9.69 1.56
C HIS A 91 7.07 -10.91 0.64
N GLN A 92 7.43 -10.76 -0.64
CA GLN A 92 7.67 -11.88 -1.55
C GLN A 92 8.88 -12.71 -1.11
N ASP A 93 9.98 -12.07 -0.72
CA ASP A 93 11.21 -12.75 -0.30
C ASP A 93 10.97 -13.66 0.92
N LYS A 94 10.18 -13.17 1.88
CA LYS A 94 9.80 -13.93 3.08
C LYS A 94 8.95 -15.17 2.76
N ALA A 95 8.02 -15.06 1.81
CA ALA A 95 7.18 -16.19 1.40
C ALA A 95 7.99 -17.31 0.73
N LEU A 96 9.02 -16.96 -0.06
CA LEU A 96 9.89 -17.92 -0.72
C LEU A 96 10.83 -18.65 0.26
N VAL A 97 11.26 -17.96 1.33
CA VAL A 97 12.11 -18.54 2.39
C VAL A 97 11.32 -19.51 3.29
N GLU A 98 10.06 -19.21 3.61
CA GLU A 98 9.20 -20.14 4.36
C GLU A 98 8.87 -21.42 3.58
N GLU A 99 8.73 -21.34 2.25
CA GLU A 99 8.48 -22.52 1.42
C GLU A 99 9.70 -23.45 1.38
N LYS A 100 10.91 -22.88 1.25
CA LYS A 100 12.19 -23.61 1.26
C LYS A 100 12.50 -24.36 2.56
N HIS A 101 11.91 -23.94 3.69
CA HIS A 101 12.17 -24.56 4.99
C HIS A 101 11.18 -25.70 5.34
N LYS A 102 10.14 -25.89 4.51
CA LYS A 102 9.21 -27.02 4.62
C LYS A 102 9.63 -28.25 3.80
N GLU A 103 10.69 -28.15 3.00
CA GLU A 103 11.35 -29.27 2.30
C GLU A 103 12.54 -29.81 3.12
#